data_AF-A0A519M440-F1
#
_entry.id   AF-A0A519M440-F1
#
_cell.length_a   1.000
_cell.length_b   1.000
_cell.length_c   1.000
_cell.angle_alpha   90.00
_cell.angle_beta   90.00
_cell.angle_gamma   90.00
#
_symmetry.space_group_name_H-M   'P 1'
#
loop_
_entity.id
_entity.type
_entity.pdbx_description
1 polymer ?
#
loop_
_entity_poly.entity_id
_entity_poly.type
_entity_poly.pdbx_seq_one_letter_code
_entity_poly.pdbx_strand_id
1 'polypeptide(L)'
;MQYEGVLTKMQTESGNPVQYYLVFENSFLNVNQLLGKEMEIVFMGFSCLNCTKKKKIYRMGYCYDCFYAIPSAGDWIMRPELSTAHLGVADRDLAFEERVQLQPHIVYLASSNDMKVGVTRGTQVPTRWIDQGASQAIPIIQVPNRYLAGITEVALKAHFSDKINWKRMLL
;
A
#
# COMPACT_ATOMS: atom_id res chain seq x y z
N MET A 1 -24.68 -13.02 -10.36
CA MET A 1 -23.36 -12.43 -10.05
C MET A 1 -22.29 -13.39 -10.51
N GLN A 2 -21.36 -12.97 -11.39
CA GLN A 2 -20.25 -13.82 -11.85
C GLN A 2 -19.11 -13.91 -10.82
N TYR A 3 -18.88 -12.84 -10.05
CA TYR A 3 -17.89 -12.78 -8.98
C TYR A 3 -18.51 -12.09 -7.76
N GLU A 4 -18.20 -12.60 -6.57
CA GLU A 4 -18.59 -12.02 -5.29
C GLU A 4 -17.42 -12.16 -4.32
N GLY A 5 -17.13 -11.10 -3.56
CA GLY A 5 -16.14 -11.15 -2.50
C GLY A 5 -15.75 -9.78 -1.96
N VAL A 6 -14.85 -9.80 -0.98
CA VAL A 6 -14.33 -8.58 -0.35
C VAL A 6 -13.23 -8.00 -1.23
N LEU A 7 -13.36 -6.72 -1.60
CA LEU A 7 -12.32 -6.03 -2.35
C LEU A 7 -11.07 -5.89 -1.47
N THR A 8 -9.96 -6.41 -1.98
CA THR A 8 -8.62 -6.31 -1.39
C THR A 8 -7.67 -5.65 -2.38
N LYS A 9 -6.45 -5.34 -1.95
CA LYS A 9 -5.41 -4.86 -2.85
C LYS A 9 -5.19 -5.91 -3.96
N MET A 10 -5.31 -5.48 -5.21
CA MET A 10 -5.06 -6.35 -6.37
C MET A 10 -3.63 -6.91 -6.33
N GLN A 11 -3.50 -8.19 -6.69
CA GLN A 11 -2.21 -8.75 -7.00
C GLN A 11 -1.80 -8.29 -8.40
N THR A 12 -0.52 -8.00 -8.57
CA THR A 12 0.01 -7.50 -9.83
C THR A 12 1.10 -8.43 -10.32
N GLU A 13 1.05 -8.76 -11.60
CA GLU A 13 2.09 -9.49 -12.30
C GLU A 13 2.76 -8.56 -13.31
N SER A 14 4.10 -8.53 -13.29
CA SER A 14 4.88 -7.73 -14.22
C SER A 14 4.66 -8.23 -15.64
N GLY A 15 4.23 -7.33 -16.52
CA GLY A 15 3.95 -7.61 -17.92
C GLY A 15 3.85 -6.30 -18.71
N ASN A 16 3.61 -6.40 -20.02
CA ASN A 16 3.37 -5.25 -20.88
C ASN A 16 2.06 -5.44 -21.67
N PRO A 17 0.91 -4.96 -21.18
CA PRO A 17 0.71 -4.21 -19.94
C PRO A 17 0.78 -5.09 -18.67
N VAL A 18 1.00 -4.46 -17.51
CA VAL A 18 0.91 -5.11 -16.19
C VAL A 18 -0.45 -5.79 -16.04
N GLN A 19 -0.46 -7.01 -15.50
CA GLN A 19 -1.70 -7.75 -15.24
C GLN A 19 -2.16 -7.53 -13.79
N TYR A 20 -3.45 -7.23 -13.62
CA TYR A 20 -4.07 -6.97 -12.33
C TYR A 20 -5.10 -8.03 -12.01
N TYR A 21 -5.01 -8.60 -10.81
CA TYR A 21 -5.88 -9.68 -10.36
C TYR A 21 -6.61 -9.28 -9.07
N LEU A 22 -7.94 -9.37 -9.09
CA LEU A 22 -8.74 -9.42 -7.88
C LEU A 22 -8.81 -10.87 -7.42
N VAL A 23 -8.28 -11.14 -6.23
CA VAL A 23 -8.28 -12.48 -5.63
C VAL A 23 -9.34 -12.54 -4.55
N PHE A 24 -10.30 -13.44 -4.73
CA PHE A 24 -11.34 -13.78 -3.77
C PHE A 24 -11.00 -15.12 -3.10
N GLU A 25 -11.83 -15.56 -2.15
CA GLU A 25 -11.58 -16.78 -1.38
C GLU A 25 -11.48 -18.03 -2.27
N ASN A 26 -12.41 -18.17 -3.23
CA ASN A 26 -12.52 -19.36 -4.09
C ASN A 26 -12.37 -19.06 -5.58
N SER A 27 -11.98 -17.84 -5.94
CA SER A 27 -11.85 -17.44 -7.35
C SER A 27 -10.90 -16.26 -7.48
N PHE A 28 -10.49 -15.97 -8.71
CA PHE A 28 -9.81 -14.74 -9.04
C PHE A 28 -10.33 -14.19 -10.37
N LEU A 29 -10.15 -12.90 -10.56
CA LEU A 29 -10.55 -12.18 -11.75
C LEU A 29 -9.34 -11.41 -12.28
N ASN A 30 -8.90 -11.75 -13.50
CA ASN A 30 -7.98 -10.89 -14.24
C ASN A 30 -8.76 -9.65 -14.70
N VAL A 31 -8.52 -8.53 -14.05
CA VAL A 31 -9.24 -7.28 -14.26
C VAL A 31 -8.98 -6.71 -15.65
N ASN A 32 -7.80 -6.95 -16.22
CA ASN A 32 -7.46 -6.48 -17.58
C ASN A 32 -8.42 -7.05 -18.63
N GLN A 33 -8.99 -8.25 -18.41
CA GLN A 33 -9.94 -8.86 -19.34
C GLN A 33 -11.31 -8.17 -19.35
N LEU A 34 -11.58 -7.27 -18.40
CA LEU A 34 -12.80 -6.47 -18.32
C LEU A 34 -12.70 -5.15 -19.08
N LEU A 35 -11.49 -4.76 -19.53
CA LEU A 35 -11.30 -3.52 -20.27
C LEU A 35 -12.15 -3.53 -21.56
N GLY A 36 -12.91 -2.47 -21.78
CA GLY A 36 -13.80 -2.32 -22.94
C GLY A 36 -15.10 -3.12 -22.87
N LYS A 37 -15.40 -3.77 -21.73
CA LYS A 37 -16.66 -4.50 -21.51
C LYS A 37 -17.61 -3.73 -20.61
N GLU A 38 -18.91 -3.94 -20.79
CA GLU A 38 -19.92 -3.47 -19.85
C GLU A 38 -19.82 -4.26 -18.54
N MET A 39 -19.83 -3.56 -17.42
CA MET A 39 -19.74 -4.16 -16.09
C MET A 39 -20.65 -3.45 -15.10
N GLU A 40 -21.17 -4.22 -14.16
CA GLU A 40 -21.97 -3.72 -13.04
C GLU A 40 -21.27 -4.08 -11.73
N ILE A 41 -21.14 -3.10 -10.84
CA ILE A 41 -20.63 -3.29 -9.48
C ILE A 41 -21.78 -3.07 -8.52
N VAL A 42 -22.16 -4.11 -7.79
CA VAL A 42 -23.23 -4.07 -6.79
C VAL A 42 -22.64 -4.11 -5.40
N PHE A 43 -22.99 -3.12 -4.57
CA PHE A 43 -22.56 -3.08 -3.17
C PHE A 43 -23.43 -4.01 -2.32
N MET A 44 -22.82 -5.08 -1.79
CA MET A 44 -23.52 -6.08 -0.95
C MET A 44 -23.38 -5.83 0.55
N GLY A 45 -22.36 -5.07 0.97
CA GLY A 45 -22.09 -4.83 2.38
C GLY A 45 -20.60 -4.65 2.67
N PHE A 46 -20.25 -4.78 3.94
CA PHE A 46 -18.89 -4.59 4.44
C PHE A 46 -18.35 -5.88 5.05
N SER A 47 -17.04 -6.07 5.01
CA SER A 47 -16.34 -7.14 5.73
C SER A 47 -14.94 -6.68 6.14
N CYS A 48 -14.63 -6.78 7.44
CA CYS A 48 -13.34 -6.35 7.98
C CYS A 48 -12.23 -7.30 7.55
N LEU A 49 -11.12 -6.78 7.01
CA LEU A 49 -9.99 -7.61 6.57
C LEU A 49 -9.24 -8.31 7.71
N ASN A 50 -9.44 -7.90 8.96
CA ASN A 50 -8.81 -8.55 10.13
C ASN A 50 -9.73 -9.59 10.78
N CYS A 51 -10.96 -9.20 11.15
CA CYS A 51 -11.86 -10.07 11.92
C CYS A 51 -12.95 -10.73 11.08
N THR A 52 -12.99 -10.50 9.76
CA THR A 52 -13.97 -11.03 8.77
C THR A 52 -15.45 -10.78 9.07
N LYS A 53 -15.76 -10.08 10.17
CA LYS A 53 -17.13 -9.71 10.54
C LYS A 53 -17.69 -8.66 9.59
N LYS A 54 -19.01 -8.74 9.36
CA LYS A 54 -19.80 -7.77 8.58
C LYS A 54 -20.00 -6.45 9.34
N LYS A 55 -18.92 -5.68 9.49
CA LYS A 55 -18.89 -4.37 10.16
C LYS A 55 -18.52 -3.29 9.16
N LYS A 56 -19.07 -2.07 9.31
CA LYS A 56 -18.64 -0.90 8.53
C LYS A 56 -17.12 -0.74 8.62
N ILE A 57 -16.50 -0.47 7.47
CA ILE A 57 -15.06 -0.24 7.38
C ILE A 57 -14.75 1.20 7.74
N TYR A 58 -13.77 1.37 8.63
CA TYR A 58 -13.31 2.67 9.08
C TYR A 58 -12.14 3.16 8.23
N ARG A 59 -11.02 2.44 8.23
CA ARG A 59 -9.81 2.81 7.49
C ARG A 59 -8.97 1.58 7.18
N MET A 60 -8.22 1.61 6.08
CA MET A 60 -7.29 0.53 5.66
C MET A 60 -7.93 -0.86 5.52
N GLY A 61 -9.23 -0.94 5.27
CA GLY A 61 -9.96 -2.22 5.20
C GLY A 61 -10.33 -2.81 6.56
N TYR A 62 -10.12 -2.08 7.66
CA TYR A 62 -10.44 -2.52 9.02
C TYR A 62 -11.68 -1.83 9.59
N CYS A 63 -12.46 -2.54 10.41
CA CYS A 63 -13.47 -1.93 11.26
C CYS A 63 -12.82 -1.11 12.38
N TYR A 64 -13.60 -0.24 13.05
CA TYR A 64 -13.12 0.64 14.11
C TYR A 64 -12.28 -0.09 15.18
N ASP A 65 -12.83 -1.17 15.77
CA ASP A 65 -12.14 -1.92 16.83
C ASP A 65 -10.80 -2.50 16.35
N CYS A 66 -10.77 -3.09 15.16
CA CYS A 66 -9.55 -3.68 14.60
C CYS A 66 -8.53 -2.60 14.24
N PHE A 67 -8.97 -1.46 13.70
CA PHE A 67 -8.07 -0.37 13.31
C PHE A 67 -7.25 0.16 14.48
N TYR A 68 -7.81 0.24 15.69
CA TYR A 68 -7.08 0.69 16.87
C TYR A 68 -6.31 -0.42 17.60
N ALA A 69 -6.69 -1.69 17.39
CA ALA A 69 -6.08 -2.81 18.10
C ALA A 69 -4.83 -3.38 17.43
N ILE A 70 -4.78 -3.46 16.09
CA ILE A 70 -3.73 -4.23 15.40
C ILE A 70 -2.49 -3.38 15.09
N PRO A 71 -1.27 -3.92 15.21
CA PRO A 71 -0.04 -3.17 14.93
C PRO A 71 0.13 -2.82 13.43
N SER A 72 -0.48 -3.59 12.52
CA SER A 72 -0.46 -3.30 11.07
C SER A 72 -1.31 -2.10 10.64
N ALA A 73 -2.03 -1.47 11.58
CA ALA A 73 -2.78 -0.24 11.39
C ALA A 73 -2.21 0.93 12.23
N GLY A 74 -0.97 0.80 12.73
CA GLY A 74 -0.26 1.86 13.43
C GLY A 74 0.03 3.07 12.54
N ASP A 75 0.17 4.25 13.15
CA ASP A 75 0.35 5.51 12.41
C ASP A 75 1.63 5.51 11.56
N TRP A 76 2.66 4.80 12.03
CA TRP A 76 3.94 4.61 11.36
C TRP A 76 3.83 3.93 9.98
N ILE A 77 2.70 3.29 9.67
CA ILE A 77 2.42 2.74 8.33
C ILE A 77 2.29 3.87 7.30
N MET A 78 1.54 4.92 7.63
CA MET A 78 1.32 6.07 6.74
C MET A 78 2.37 7.15 6.92
N ARG A 79 2.98 7.21 8.10
CA ARG A 79 3.95 8.22 8.52
C ARG A 79 5.22 7.54 9.04
N PRO A 80 6.10 7.05 8.15
CA PRO A 80 7.27 6.26 8.55
C PRO A 80 8.18 7.00 9.55
N GLU A 81 8.14 8.33 9.58
CA GLU A 81 8.87 9.19 10.52
C GLU A 81 8.41 9.08 11.98
N LEU A 82 7.22 8.52 12.24
CA LEU A 82 6.69 8.29 13.59
C LEU A 82 7.12 6.93 14.19
N SER A 83 7.91 6.15 13.45
CA SER A 83 8.44 4.86 13.90
C SER A 83 9.35 5.00 15.13
N THR A 84 8.99 4.37 16.25
CA THR A 84 9.78 4.37 17.50
C THR A 84 10.41 3.01 17.85
N ALA A 85 10.16 1.97 17.04
CA ALA A 85 10.65 0.62 17.31
C ALA A 85 12.18 0.54 17.47
N HIS A 86 12.93 1.41 16.77
CA HIS A 86 14.39 1.50 16.87
C HIS A 86 14.90 2.00 18.23
N LEU A 87 14.00 2.55 19.05
CA LEU A 87 14.25 2.98 20.43
C LEU A 87 13.78 1.94 21.46
N GLY A 88 13.25 0.79 21.02
CA GLY A 88 12.64 -0.21 21.90
C GLY A 88 11.27 0.23 22.45
N VAL A 89 10.61 1.22 21.83
CA VAL A 89 9.32 1.76 22.28
C VAL A 89 8.22 1.32 21.32
N ALA A 90 7.22 0.61 21.85
CA ALA A 90 6.06 0.12 21.10
C ALA A 90 5.05 1.25 20.80
N ASP A 91 4.46 1.23 19.61
CA ASP A 91 3.16 1.86 19.34
C ASP A 91 2.03 0.96 19.86
N ARG A 92 2.04 -0.33 19.48
CA ARG A 92 1.02 -1.32 19.87
C ARG A 92 1.60 -2.69 20.20
N ASP A 93 2.55 -3.18 19.41
CA ASP A 93 3.21 -4.48 19.61
C ASP A 93 4.68 -4.38 19.17
N LEU A 94 5.58 -4.30 20.15
CA LEU A 94 7.01 -4.11 19.88
C LEU A 94 7.59 -5.24 19.02
N ALA A 95 7.25 -6.49 19.30
CA ALA A 95 7.85 -7.62 18.60
C ALA A 95 7.43 -7.67 17.13
N PHE A 96 6.14 -7.38 16.85
CA PHE A 96 5.67 -7.21 15.49
C PHE A 96 6.35 -6.03 14.80
N GLU A 97 6.42 -4.89 15.50
CA GLU A 97 6.95 -3.64 14.99
C GLU A 97 8.44 -3.72 14.68
N GLU A 98 9.26 -4.29 15.55
CA GLU A 98 10.68 -4.51 15.32
C GLU A 98 10.90 -5.35 14.06
N ARG A 99 10.20 -6.47 13.94
CA ARG A 99 10.30 -7.36 12.76
C ARG A 99 9.94 -6.64 11.46
N VAL A 100 8.95 -5.73 11.48
CA VAL A 100 8.48 -5.04 10.28
C VAL A 100 9.28 -3.76 9.99
N GLN A 101 9.74 -3.05 11.01
CA GLN A 101 10.30 -1.71 10.90
C GLN A 101 11.84 -1.72 10.94
N LEU A 102 12.47 -2.65 11.68
CA LEU A 102 13.93 -2.77 11.79
C LEU A 102 14.50 -3.72 10.73
N GLN A 103 14.22 -3.38 9.48
CA GLN A 103 14.77 -4.07 8.32
C GLN A 103 15.09 -3.05 7.22
N PRO A 104 15.89 -3.42 6.22
CA PRO A 104 16.23 -2.48 5.16
C PRO A 104 15.01 -1.94 4.40
N HIS A 105 14.96 -0.61 4.31
CA HIS A 105 13.96 0.14 3.56
C HIS A 105 14.64 0.96 2.45
N ILE A 106 13.94 1.09 1.33
CA ILE A 106 14.39 1.84 0.16
C ILE A 106 13.55 3.11 0.06
N VAL A 107 14.24 4.24 -0.03
CA VAL A 107 13.66 5.51 -0.45
C VAL A 107 13.91 5.66 -1.94
N TYR A 108 12.88 5.95 -2.70
CA TYR A 108 12.94 6.03 -4.17
C TYR A 108 12.17 7.23 -4.71
N LEU A 109 12.52 7.65 -5.92
CA LEU A 109 11.70 8.53 -6.74
C LEU A 109 10.87 7.67 -7.68
N ALA A 110 9.58 7.94 -7.79
CA ALA A 110 8.70 7.37 -8.80
C ALA A 110 8.11 8.49 -9.66
N SER A 111 8.17 8.28 -10.97
CA SER A 111 7.55 9.12 -11.97
C SER A 111 6.31 8.41 -12.51
N SER A 112 5.17 9.09 -12.43
CA SER A 112 3.98 8.76 -13.20
C SER A 112 3.72 9.95 -14.13
N ASN A 113 2.94 10.92 -13.66
CA ASN A 113 2.77 12.25 -14.28
C ASN A 113 3.55 13.34 -13.57
N ASP A 114 3.77 13.17 -12.27
CA ASP A 114 4.61 14.02 -11.43
C ASP A 114 5.63 13.11 -10.74
N MET A 115 6.74 13.71 -10.27
CA MET A 115 7.74 13.00 -9.50
C MET A 115 7.37 12.99 -8.02
N LYS A 116 7.37 11.79 -7.43
CA LYS A 116 7.03 11.54 -6.03
C LYS A 116 8.16 10.79 -5.32
N VAL A 117 8.37 11.14 -4.05
CA VAL A 117 9.20 10.35 -3.13
C VAL A 117 8.35 9.26 -2.48
N GLY A 118 8.88 8.04 -2.39
CA GLY A 118 8.22 6.95 -1.70
C GLY A 118 9.18 6.10 -0.87
N VAL A 119 8.61 5.41 0.11
CA VAL A 119 9.30 4.44 0.96
C VAL A 119 8.73 3.04 0.72
N THR A 120 9.60 2.05 0.56
CA THR A 120 9.21 0.64 0.44
C THR A 120 10.22 -0.29 1.10
N ARG A 121 9.83 -1.54 1.33
CA ARG A 121 10.77 -2.61 1.69
C ARG A 121 11.42 -3.16 0.43
N GLY A 122 12.65 -3.65 0.52
CA GLY A 122 13.36 -4.24 -0.62
C GLY A 122 12.57 -5.36 -1.30
N THR A 123 11.88 -6.19 -0.52
CA THR A 123 11.03 -7.30 -1.01
C THR A 123 9.79 -6.86 -1.78
N GLN A 124 9.46 -5.57 -1.80
CA GLN A 124 8.29 -5.02 -2.49
C GLN A 124 8.67 -4.26 -3.77
N VAL A 125 9.94 -4.27 -4.17
CA VAL A 125 10.38 -3.77 -5.47
C VAL A 125 10.30 -4.90 -6.50
N PRO A 126 9.67 -4.73 -7.68
CA PRO A 126 9.06 -3.52 -8.22
C PRO A 126 7.55 -3.38 -7.94
N THR A 127 6.91 -4.32 -7.24
CA THR A 127 5.46 -4.33 -6.99
C THR A 127 4.93 -2.98 -6.46
N ARG A 128 5.67 -2.31 -5.58
CA ARG A 128 5.26 -1.03 -5.02
C ARG A 128 5.25 0.10 -6.05
N TRP A 129 6.13 0.04 -7.05
CA TRP A 129 6.15 1.00 -8.15
C TRP A 129 4.95 0.81 -9.07
N ILE A 130 4.60 -0.45 -9.32
CA ILE A 130 3.39 -0.83 -10.06
C ILE A 130 2.13 -0.34 -9.33
N ASP A 131 2.03 -0.57 -8.02
CA ASP A 131 0.89 -0.09 -7.21
C ASP A 131 0.66 1.43 -7.30
N GLN A 132 1.73 2.19 -7.57
CA GLN A 132 1.70 3.64 -7.67
C GLN A 132 1.48 4.12 -9.10
N GLY A 133 1.36 3.20 -10.06
CA GLY A 133 1.25 3.51 -11.49
C GLY A 133 2.48 4.25 -12.01
N ALA A 134 3.66 3.97 -11.45
CA ALA A 134 4.90 4.59 -11.88
C ALA A 134 5.33 4.02 -13.24
N SER A 135 5.59 4.89 -14.20
CA SER A 135 6.21 4.55 -15.48
C SER A 135 7.72 4.33 -15.33
N GLN A 136 8.33 5.04 -14.38
CA GLN A 136 9.75 4.92 -14.03
C GLN A 136 9.93 5.08 -12.52
N ALA A 137 10.91 4.38 -11.95
CA ALA A 137 11.30 4.58 -10.57
C ALA A 137 12.80 4.34 -10.39
N ILE A 138 13.43 5.15 -9.53
CA ILE A 138 14.86 5.06 -9.23
C ILE A 138 15.05 5.03 -7.70
N PRO A 139 15.73 4.01 -7.14
CA PRO A 139 16.12 4.02 -5.74
C PRO A 139 17.14 5.12 -5.48
N ILE A 140 16.93 5.91 -4.43
CA ILE A 140 17.84 6.98 -4.01
C ILE A 140 18.83 6.43 -2.98
N ILE A 141 18.29 5.78 -1.94
CA ILE A 141 19.07 5.29 -0.82
C ILE A 141 18.36 4.11 -0.15
N GLN A 142 19.16 3.18 0.37
CA GLN A 142 18.71 2.13 1.27
C GLN A 142 19.20 2.43 2.68
N VAL A 143 18.29 2.35 3.64
CA VAL A 143 18.53 2.64 5.06
C VAL A 143 18.13 1.44 5.92
N PRO A 144 18.72 1.25 7.11
CA PRO A 144 18.56 0.01 7.88
C PRO A 144 17.22 -0.14 8.59
N ASN A 145 16.40 0.92 8.67
CA ASN A 145 15.09 0.86 9.32
C ASN A 145 14.10 1.87 8.71
N ARG A 146 12.83 1.68 9.07
CA ARG A 146 11.70 2.48 8.58
C ARG A 146 11.76 3.95 9.01
N TYR A 147 12.20 4.22 10.24
CA TYR A 147 12.32 5.59 10.77
C TYR A 147 13.26 6.44 9.91
N LEU A 148 14.46 5.92 9.64
CA LEU A 148 15.45 6.60 8.79
C LEU A 148 14.93 6.82 7.37
N ALA A 149 14.10 5.91 6.85
CA ALA A 149 13.46 6.09 5.56
C ALA A 149 12.43 7.22 5.61
N GLY A 150 11.67 7.32 6.71
CA GLY A 150 10.69 8.37 6.94
C GLY A 150 11.29 9.75 7.05
N ILE A 151 12.34 9.94 7.85
CA ILE A 151 13.02 11.25 7.93
C ILE A 151 13.63 11.66 6.58
N THR A 152 14.13 10.69 5.81
CA THR A 152 14.64 10.93 4.45
C THR A 152 13.51 11.33 3.51
N GLU A 153 12.37 10.64 3.57
CA GLU A 153 11.17 10.97 2.79
C GLU A 153 10.69 12.40 3.10
N VAL A 154 10.58 12.76 4.39
CA VAL A 154 10.18 14.10 4.83
C VAL A 154 11.14 15.17 4.31
N ALA A 155 12.45 14.93 4.38
CA ALA A 155 13.44 15.87 3.86
C ALA A 155 13.30 16.07 2.33
N LEU A 156 13.08 14.98 1.58
CA LEU A 156 12.93 15.05 0.12
C LEU A 156 11.58 15.64 -0.33
N LYS A 157 10.52 15.52 0.48
CA LYS A 157 9.21 16.17 0.21
C LYS A 157 9.30 17.70 0.17
N ALA A 158 10.35 18.31 0.72
CA ALA A 158 10.60 19.74 0.54
C ALA A 158 10.97 20.11 -0.92
N HIS A 159 11.41 19.14 -1.72
CA HIS A 159 11.88 19.34 -3.10
C HIS A 159 10.95 18.73 -4.16
N PHE A 160 10.12 17.76 -3.79
CA PHE A 160 9.26 17.01 -4.73
C PHE A 160 7.79 16.98 -4.25
N SER A 161 6.86 16.82 -5.19
CA SER A 161 5.43 16.74 -4.86
C SER A 161 5.08 15.46 -4.08
N ASP A 162 4.24 15.59 -3.04
CA ASP A 162 3.78 14.46 -2.22
C ASP A 162 2.54 13.74 -2.81
N LYS A 163 1.90 14.31 -3.83
CA LYS A 163 0.60 13.84 -4.32
C LYS A 163 0.64 13.44 -5.79
N ILE A 164 0.22 12.20 -6.05
CA ILE A 164 -0.09 11.73 -7.39
C ILE A 164 -1.46 12.28 -7.78
N ASN A 165 -1.53 13.02 -8.89
CA ASN A 165 -2.79 13.45 -9.47
C ASN A 165 -3.36 12.31 -10.34
N TRP A 166 -4.12 11.41 -9.72
CA TRP A 166 -4.71 10.25 -10.38
C TRP A 166 -5.61 10.63 -11.58
N LYS A 167 -6.25 11.82 -11.56
CA LYS A 167 -7.08 12.28 -12.68
C LYS A 167 -6.25 12.47 -13.94
N ARG A 168 -5.02 12.99 -13.81
CA ARG A 168 -4.10 13.13 -14.94
C ARG A 168 -3.64 11.77 -15.48
N MET A 169 -3.73 10.69 -14.71
CA MET A 169 -3.31 9.36 -15.17
C MET A 169 -4.37 8.70 -16.07
N LEU A 170 -5.58 9.24 -16.11
CA LEU A 170 -6.69 8.75 -16.94
C LEU A 170 -6.88 9.56 -18.22
N LEU A 171 -6.12 10.65 -18.39
CA LEU A 171 -6.12 11.55 -19.55
C LEU A 171 -4.90 11.24 -20.42
#